data_AF-A0A3S5B728-F1
#
_entry.id   AF-A0A3S5B728-F1
#
_cell.length_a   1.000
_cell.length_b   1.000
_cell.length_c   1.000
_cell.angle_alpha   90.00
_cell.angle_beta   90.00
_cell.angle_gamma   90.00
#
_symmetry.space_group_name_H-M   'P 1'
#
loop_
_entity.id
_entity.type
_entity.pdbx_description
1 polymer ?
#
loop_
_entity_poly.entity_id
_entity_poly.type
_entity_poly.pdbx_seq_one_letter_code
_entity_poly.pdbx_strand_id
1 'polypeptide(L)'
;MHILSSQPLGSAKENDEVHTVVLCSGKHFYALQTYLQEQLSPQAARHYAFIRIEQLAPFPIVELASELKRYSGAKRFIWSQLNSGIL
;
A
#
# COMPACT_ATOMS: atom_id res chain seq x y z
N MET A 1 15.44 -7.14 1.51
CA MET A 1 14.00 -7.46 1.46
C MET A 1 13.37 -6.47 0.49
N HIS A 2 12.79 -6.91 -0.63
CA HIS A 2 12.40 -6.05 -1.77
C HIS A 2 11.16 -5.16 -1.52
N ILE A 3 10.55 -5.28 -0.34
CA ILE A 3 9.43 -4.47 0.17
C ILE A 3 9.98 -3.66 1.34
N LEU A 4 10.06 -2.33 1.21
CA LEU A 4 10.64 -1.48 2.26
C LEU A 4 9.63 -1.00 3.31
N SER A 5 8.33 -1.06 3.06
CA SER A 5 7.32 -0.68 4.05
C SER A 5 5.96 -1.28 3.73
N SER A 6 5.38 -1.95 4.71
CA SER A 6 4.04 -2.51 4.64
C SER A 6 3.31 -2.29 5.96
N GLN A 7 2.50 -1.24 6.00
CA GLN A 7 1.90 -0.77 7.23
C GLN A 7 0.48 -0.28 6.98
N PRO A 8 -0.44 -0.52 7.92
CA PRO A 8 -1.71 0.20 7.95
C PRO A 8 -1.47 1.71 7.98
N LEU A 9 -2.35 2.47 7.30
CA LEU A 9 -2.27 3.93 7.25
C LEU A 9 -2.69 4.56 8.58
N GLY A 10 -3.71 3.97 9.22
CA GLY A 10 -4.21 4.35 10.54
C GLY A 10 -3.79 3.37 11.64
N SER A 11 -4.39 3.51 12.81
CA SER A 11 -4.13 2.67 13.99
C SER A 11 -4.84 1.31 13.94
N ALA A 12 -4.88 0.67 12.76
CA ALA A 12 -5.47 -0.66 12.60
C ALA A 12 -4.82 -1.61 13.61
N LYS A 13 -5.65 -2.28 14.41
CA LYS A 13 -5.14 -3.16 15.48
C LYS A 13 -4.75 -4.53 14.93
N GLU A 14 -5.46 -4.96 13.90
CA GLU A 14 -5.34 -6.26 13.28
C GLU A 14 -5.32 -6.11 11.75
N ASN A 15 -4.61 -7.00 11.05
CA ASN A 15 -4.44 -6.88 9.59
C ASN A 15 -5.71 -7.22 8.81
N ASP A 16 -6.70 -7.87 9.43
CA ASP A 16 -8.01 -8.17 8.84
C ASP A 16 -8.95 -6.95 8.83
N GLU A 17 -8.69 -5.92 9.64
CA GLU A 17 -9.38 -4.62 9.54
C GLU A 17 -9.06 -3.88 8.22
N VAL A 18 -7.99 -4.27 7.52
CA VAL A 18 -7.58 -3.68 6.24
C VAL A 18 -8.47 -4.22 5.11
N HIS A 19 -9.19 -3.33 4.43
CA HIS A 19 -10.05 -3.67 3.30
C HIS A 19 -9.44 -3.28 1.94
N THR A 20 -8.54 -2.28 1.94
CA THR A 20 -7.87 -1.77 0.74
C THR A 20 -6.36 -1.77 0.92
N VAL A 21 -5.64 -2.41 0.00
CA VAL A 21 -4.18 -2.34 -0.07
C VAL A 21 -3.77 -1.46 -1.24
N VAL A 22 -3.00 -0.42 -0.95
CA VAL A 22 -2.47 0.54 -1.91
C VAL A 22 -1.01 0.20 -2.19
N LEU A 23 -0.75 -0.23 -3.42
CA LEU A 23 0.57 -0.53 -3.93
C LEU A 23 1.14 0.72 -4.61
N CYS A 24 2.41 1.00 -4.37
CA CYS A 24 3.13 2.08 -5.04
C CYS A 24 4.63 1.76 -5.12
N SER A 25 5.38 2.60 -5.83
CA SER A 25 6.84 2.47 -5.95
C SER A 25 7.54 3.81 -5.77
N GLY A 26 8.77 3.75 -5.24
CA GLY A 26 9.67 4.90 -5.08
C GLY A 26 9.09 6.02 -4.21
N LYS A 27 9.47 7.26 -4.55
CA LYS A 27 9.12 8.47 -3.77
C LYS A 27 7.63 8.83 -3.79
N HIS A 28 6.84 8.27 -4.72
CA HIS A 28 5.39 8.48 -4.80
C HIS A 28 4.67 8.08 -3.51
N PHE A 29 5.22 7.09 -2.79
CA PHE A 29 4.73 6.63 -1.49
C PHE A 29 4.47 7.78 -0.51
N TYR A 30 5.42 8.68 -0.32
CA TYR A 30 5.32 9.73 0.72
C TYR A 30 4.19 10.70 0.42
N ALA A 31 4.10 11.18 -0.82
CA ALA A 31 3.03 12.08 -1.24
C ALA A 31 1.65 11.42 -1.12
N LEU A 32 1.54 10.15 -1.53
CA LEU A 32 0.29 9.39 -1.44
C LEU A 32 -0.12 9.11 0.00
N GLN A 33 0.84 8.79 0.87
CA GLN A 33 0.60 8.56 2.29
C GLN A 33 0.07 9.82 2.96
N THR A 34 0.75 10.96 2.78
CA THR A 34 0.32 12.25 3.33
C THR A 34 -1.06 12.64 2.81
N TYR A 35 -1.28 12.55 1.50
CA TYR A 35 -2.58 12.85 0.90
C TYR A 35 -3.70 12.00 1.52
N LEU A 36 -3.52 10.69 1.63
CA LEU A 36 -4.55 9.81 2.20
C LEU A 36 -4.75 10.04 3.70
N GLN A 37 -3.72 10.42 4.47
CA GLN A 37 -3.86 10.80 5.87
C GLN A 37 -4.67 12.10 6.06
N GLU A 38 -4.56 13.04 5.13
CA GLU A 38 -5.30 14.30 5.16
C GLU A 38 -6.76 14.13 4.69
N GLN A 39 -7.00 13.27 3.69
CA GLN A 39 -8.32 13.09 3.10
C GLN A 39 -9.21 12.09 3.84
N LEU A 40 -8.63 11.13 4.57
CA LEU A 40 -9.38 10.10 5.27
C LEU A 40 -9.53 10.44 6.75
N SER A 41 -10.71 10.17 7.30
CA SER A 41 -10.90 10.19 8.76
C SER A 41 -10.04 9.11 9.43
N PRO A 42 -9.70 9.24 10.73
CA PRO A 42 -8.96 8.21 11.45
C PRO A 42 -9.62 6.83 11.39
N GLN A 43 -10.96 6.76 11.39
CA GLN A 43 -11.71 5.52 11.25
C GLN A 43 -11.53 4.92 9.85
N ALA A 44 -11.65 5.74 8.80
CA ALA A 44 -11.49 5.27 7.43
C ALA A 44 -10.05 4.82 7.14
N ALA A 45 -9.04 5.56 7.64
CA ALA A 45 -7.62 5.26 7.43
C ALA A 45 -7.19 3.88 7.97
N ARG A 46 -7.88 3.34 9.00
CA ARG A 46 -7.61 1.99 9.53
C ARG A 46 -7.85 0.89 8.48
N HIS A 47 -8.73 1.13 7.51
CA HIS A 47 -9.06 0.16 6.47
C HIS A 47 -8.09 0.16 5.28
N TYR A 48 -7.05 1.00 5.32
CA TYR A 48 -6.05 1.11 4.27
C TYR A 48 -4.69 0.63 4.77
N ALA A 49 -3.99 -0.12 3.92
CA ALA A 49 -2.57 -0.42 4.10
C ALA A 49 -1.79 -0.06 2.84
N PHE A 50 -0.51 0.25 3.02
CA PHE A 50 0.41 0.50 1.91
C PHE A 50 1.35 -0.66 1.72
N ILE A 51 1.71 -0.96 0.47
CA ILE A 51 2.84 -1.81 0.12
C ILE A 51 3.70 -1.06 -0.88
N ARG A 52 4.92 -0.73 -0.45
CA ARG A 52 5.91 -0.10 -1.33
C ARG A 52 6.78 -1.16 -2.00
N ILE A 53 6.68 -1.25 -3.33
CA ILE A 53 7.49 -2.13 -4.17
C ILE A 53 8.73 -1.38 -4.62
N GLU A 54 9.90 -1.81 -4.17
CA GLU A 54 11.17 -1.11 -4.45
C GLU A 54 11.90 -1.66 -5.67
N GLN A 55 11.60 -2.90 -6.04
CA GLN A 55 12.16 -3.55 -7.21
C GLN A 55 11.02 -3.93 -8.15
N LEU A 56 10.96 -3.31 -9.32
CA LEU A 56 9.98 -3.67 -10.35
C LEU A 56 10.51 -4.74 -11.30
N ALA A 57 11.84 -4.87 -11.42
CA ALA A 57 12.49 -5.86 -12.26
C ALA A 57 13.77 -6.41 -11.58
N PRO A 58 13.91 -7.75 -11.44
CA PRO A 58 12.84 -8.74 -11.62
C PRO A 58 11.70 -8.50 -10.61
N PHE A 59 10.46 -8.71 -11.06
CA PHE A 59 9.28 -8.41 -10.26
C PHE A 59 9.15 -9.39 -9.08
N PRO A 60 8.98 -8.92 -7.82
CA PRO A 60 9.07 -9.73 -6.61
C PRO A 60 7.74 -10.45 -6.32
N ILE A 61 7.37 -11.39 -7.18
CA ILE A 61 6.06 -12.09 -7.11
C ILE A 61 5.88 -12.82 -5.78
N VAL A 62 6.92 -13.55 -5.34
CA VAL A 62 6.82 -14.42 -4.16
C VAL A 62 6.68 -13.59 -2.89
N GLU A 63 7.52 -12.57 -2.74
CA GLU A 63 7.50 -11.65 -1.60
C GLU A 63 6.19 -10.85 -1.57
N LEU A 64 5.76 -10.33 -2.72
CA LEU A 64 4.52 -9.57 -2.81
C LEU A 64 3.32 -10.45 -2.45
N ALA A 65 3.25 -11.68 -2.96
CA ALA A 65 2.17 -12.60 -2.63
C ALA A 65 2.15 -12.96 -1.14
N SER A 66 3.32 -13.19 -0.53
CA SER A 66 3.42 -13.42 0.91
C SER A 66 2.92 -12.23 1.72
N GLU A 67 3.21 -11.02 1.27
CA GLU A 67 2.84 -9.80 1.96
C GLU A 67 1.34 -9.49 1.86
N LEU A 68 0.76 -9.67 0.67
CA LEU A 68 -0.67 -9.48 0.44
C LEU A 68 -1.51 -10.45 1.29
N LYS A 69 -1.03 -11.68 1.51
CA LYS A 69 -1.70 -12.68 2.35
C LYS A 69 -1.88 -12.25 3.80
N ARG A 70 -1.07 -11.31 4.30
CA ARG A 70 -1.20 -10.81 5.68
C ARG A 70 -2.49 -10.01 5.88
N TYR A 71 -3.00 -9.39 4.81
CA TYR A 71 -4.20 -8.56 4.83
C TYR A 71 -5.42 -9.37 4.35
N SER A 72 -5.85 -10.34 5.16
CA SER A 72 -6.93 -11.28 4.81
C SER A 72 -8.29 -10.60 4.57
N GLY A 73 -8.52 -9.43 5.16
CA GLY A 73 -9.72 -8.62 4.95
C GLY A 73 -9.73 -7.83 3.63
N ALA A 74 -8.59 -7.76 2.94
CA ALA A 74 -8.45 -6.92 1.77
C ALA A 74 -9.21 -7.50 0.56
N LYS A 75 -10.16 -6.71 0.05
CA LYS A 75 -10.93 -7.04 -1.17
C LYS A 75 -10.60 -6.10 -2.33
N ARG A 76 -9.82 -5.06 -2.06
CA ARG A 76 -9.46 -4.03 -3.04
C ARG A 76 -7.95 -3.83 -3.04
N PHE A 77 -7.36 -3.88 -4.24
CA PHE A 77 -5.95 -3.63 -4.48
C PHE A 77 -5.82 -2.51 -5.50
N ILE A 78 -5.05 -1.47 -5.16
CA ILE A 78 -4.89 -0.27 -6.00
C ILE A 78 -3.41 -0.14 -6.33
N TRP A 79 -3.07 -0.02 -7.61
CA TRP A 79 -1.74 0.42 -8.03
C TRP A 79 -1.75 1.93 -8.25
N SER A 80 -1.00 2.66 -7.43
CA SER A 80 -0.85 4.12 -7.52
C SER A 80 0.59 4.46 -7.89
N GLN A 81 0.74 5.17 -9.00
CA GLN A 81 2.04 5.58 -9.52
C GLN A 81 1.95 7.02 -10.04
N LEU A 82 3.07 7.75 -9.91
CA LEU A 82 3.22 9.03 -10.58
C LEU A 82 3.33 8.76 -12.07
N ASN A 83 2.38 9.26 -12.86
CA ASN A 83 2.47 9.13 -14.30
C ASN A 83 3.57 10.07 -14.80
N SER A 84 4.71 9.55 -15.22
CA SER A 84 5.71 10.31 -15.98
C SER A 84 5.40 10.33 -17.49
N GLY A 85 4.30 9.71 -17.91
CA GLY A 85 3.84 9.73 -19.30
C GLY A 85 3.09 11.01 -19.61
N ILE A 86 3.82 12.05 -19.99
CA ILE A 86 3.48 12.73 -21.24
C ILE A 86 3.64 11.65 -22.31
N LEU A 87 2.52 11.15 -22.83
CA LEU A 87 2.45 10.67 -24.20
C LEU A 87 2.15 11.87 -25.09
#